data_AF-A0AAJ6FWX1-F1
#
_entry.id   AF-A0AAJ6FWX1-F1
#
_cell.length_a   1.000
_cell.length_b   1.000
_cell.length_c   1.000
_cell.angle_alpha   90.00
_cell.angle_beta   90.00
_cell.angle_gamma   90.00
#
_symmetry.space_group_name_H-M   'P 1'
#
loop_
_entity.id
_entity.type
_entity.pdbx_description
1 polymer ?
#
loop_
_entity_poly.entity_id
_entity_poly.type
_entity_poly.pdbx_seq_one_letter_code
_entity_poly.pdbx_strand_id
1 'polypeptide(L)'
;MLLCEFAKRYALKPPLELGQICSSKVIGEYMSAKLALRKQEVLWGVYLDTKNQILAQEEIFVGTLNEATVHPREILKLALKYSAARFIVVHNHPSGQVTPSPNDIALTRRLQACGELLGIALLDHIIVGEHTYLSMREEKILIR
;
A
#
# COMPACT_ATOMS: atom_id res chain seq x y z
N MET A 1 -35.94 9.79 -14.37
CA MET A 1 -35.85 8.60 -13.48
C MET A 1 -34.94 7.50 -14.04
N LEU A 2 -34.98 7.18 -15.34
CA LEU A 2 -34.07 6.20 -15.97
C LEU A 2 -32.57 6.55 -15.87
N LEU A 3 -32.21 7.84 -15.94
CA LEU A 3 -30.83 8.29 -15.81
C LEU A 3 -30.23 8.04 -14.42
N CYS A 4 -31.03 8.19 -13.35
CA CYS A 4 -30.57 7.86 -12.00
C CYS A 4 -30.35 6.36 -11.82
N GLU A 5 -31.20 5.51 -12.42
CA GLU A 5 -30.97 4.06 -12.37
C GLU A 5 -29.79 3.63 -13.22
N PHE A 6 -29.60 4.23 -14.39
CA PHE A 6 -28.42 3.98 -15.21
C PHE A 6 -27.14 4.43 -14.50
N ALA A 7 -27.16 5.58 -13.81
CA ALA A 7 -26.06 6.05 -12.98
C ALA A 7 -25.79 5.14 -11.77
N LYS A 8 -26.84 4.62 -11.10
CA LYS A 8 -26.70 3.62 -10.04
C LYS A 8 -26.10 2.32 -10.56
N ARG A 9 -26.51 1.83 -11.73
CA ARG A 9 -25.94 0.63 -12.37
C ARG A 9 -24.52 0.83 -12.89
N TYR A 10 -24.19 2.02 -13.38
CA TYR A 10 -22.84 2.38 -13.77
C TYR A 10 -21.91 2.54 -12.56
N ALA A 11 -22.43 3.03 -11.42
CA ALA A 11 -21.73 3.02 -10.13
C ALA A 11 -21.61 1.62 -9.52
N LEU A 12 -22.46 0.66 -9.94
CA LEU A 12 -22.37 -0.76 -9.62
C LEU A 12 -21.45 -1.55 -10.57
N LYS A 13 -20.63 -0.87 -11.39
CA LYS A 13 -19.51 -1.55 -12.02
C LYS A 13 -18.73 -2.19 -10.87
N PRO A 14 -18.53 -3.54 -10.85
CA PRO A 14 -17.57 -4.09 -9.91
C PRO A 14 -16.30 -3.26 -10.11
N PRO A 15 -15.65 -2.79 -9.03
CA PRO A 15 -14.37 -2.14 -9.18
C PRO A 15 -13.54 -3.03 -10.10
N LEU A 16 -12.85 -2.42 -11.07
CA LEU A 16 -11.83 -3.10 -11.87
C LEU A 16 -11.21 -4.16 -10.97
N GLU A 17 -11.31 -5.44 -11.33
CA GLU A 17 -10.72 -6.48 -10.49
C GLU A 17 -9.21 -6.24 -10.54
N LEU A 18 -8.74 -5.41 -9.61
CA LEU A 18 -7.33 -5.13 -9.36
C LEU A 18 -6.62 -6.44 -8.93
N GLY A 19 -7.42 -7.47 -8.67
CA GLY A 19 -7.00 -8.84 -8.41
C GLY A 19 -7.04 -9.16 -6.93
N GLN A 20 -6.80 -10.43 -6.65
CA GLN A 20 -6.50 -10.92 -5.33
C GLN A 20 -4.99 -10.87 -5.08
N ILE A 21 -4.58 -10.44 -3.91
CA ILE A 21 -3.18 -10.60 -3.48
C ILE A 21 -3.03 -11.95 -2.79
N CYS A 22 -2.24 -12.83 -3.41
CA CYS A 22 -1.99 -14.18 -2.92
C CYS A 22 -0.61 -14.36 -2.27
N SER A 23 0.36 -13.47 -2.53
CA SER A 23 1.71 -13.51 -1.97
C SER A 23 2.42 -12.16 -2.07
N SER A 24 3.43 -11.93 -1.24
CA SER A 24 4.30 -10.75 -1.31
C SER A 24 5.03 -10.64 -2.65
N LYS A 25 5.36 -11.78 -3.29
CA LYS A 25 5.90 -11.82 -4.65
C LYS A 25 4.99 -11.17 -5.68
N VAL A 26 3.72 -11.56 -5.72
CA VAL A 26 2.78 -11.03 -6.75
C VAL A 26 2.63 -9.52 -6.61
N ILE A 27 2.46 -9.02 -5.39
CA ILE A 27 2.31 -7.58 -5.17
C ILE A 27 3.65 -6.83 -5.34
N GLY A 28 4.77 -7.42 -4.96
CA GLY A 28 6.11 -6.86 -5.14
C GLY A 28 6.48 -6.68 -6.61
N GLU A 29 6.25 -7.70 -7.44
CA GLU A 29 6.47 -7.62 -8.89
C GLU A 29 5.53 -6.60 -9.55
N TYR A 30 4.24 -6.62 -9.18
CA TYR A 30 3.26 -5.67 -9.70
C TYR A 30 3.64 -4.22 -9.37
N MET A 31 4.02 -3.96 -8.12
CA MET A 31 4.35 -2.60 -7.67
C MET A 31 5.74 -2.16 -8.12
N SER A 32 6.71 -3.08 -8.27
CA SER A 32 8.00 -2.78 -8.88
C SER A 32 7.79 -2.31 -10.32
N ALA A 33 7.01 -3.04 -11.13
CA ALA A 33 6.68 -2.60 -12.50
C ALA A 33 6.00 -1.21 -12.55
N LYS A 34 5.24 -0.84 -11.51
CA LYS A 34 4.54 0.45 -11.41
C LYS A 34 5.42 1.60 -10.92
N LEU A 35 6.32 1.35 -9.97
CA LEU A 35 7.00 2.41 -9.20
C LEU A 35 8.54 2.45 -9.39
N ALA A 36 9.15 1.38 -9.90
CA ALA A 36 10.61 1.25 -10.07
C ALA A 36 11.28 2.47 -10.73
N LEU A 37 10.65 3.00 -11.79
CA LEU A 37 11.21 4.08 -12.61
C LEU A 37 10.90 5.48 -12.07
N ARG A 38 10.26 5.60 -10.90
CA ARG A 38 9.97 6.89 -10.29
C ARG A 38 11.27 7.49 -9.76
N LYS A 39 11.59 8.71 -10.24
CA LYS A 39 12.78 9.47 -9.83
C LYS A 39 12.70 10.04 -8.41
N GLN A 40 11.51 10.07 -7.85
CA GLN A 40 11.24 10.47 -6.48
C GLN A 40 10.71 9.26 -5.72
N GLU A 41 11.01 9.22 -4.42
CA GLU A 41 10.40 8.27 -3.51
C GLU A 41 8.90 8.57 -3.40
N VAL A 42 8.07 7.56 -3.58
CA VAL A 42 6.62 7.66 -3.41
C VAL A 42 6.13 6.55 -2.51
N LEU A 43 5.18 6.85 -1.63
CA LEU A 43 4.52 5.86 -0.80
C LEU A 43 3.11 5.62 -1.31
N TRP A 44 2.79 4.35 -1.50
CA TRP A 44 1.48 3.86 -1.90
C TRP A 44 0.85 3.03 -0.79
N GLY A 45 -0.47 3.15 -0.66
CA GLY A 45 -1.29 2.25 0.15
C GLY A 45 -2.15 1.37 -0.73
N VAL A 46 -2.13 0.07 -0.46
CA VAL A 46 -2.99 -0.92 -1.09
C VAL A 46 -3.96 -1.44 -0.04
N TYR A 47 -5.24 -1.21 -0.27
CA TYR A 47 -6.31 -1.45 0.70
C TYR A 47 -7.11 -2.68 0.30
N LEU A 48 -7.33 -3.60 1.24
CA LEU A 48 -7.83 -4.94 0.95
C LEU A 48 -9.04 -5.29 1.82
N ASP A 49 -9.91 -6.13 1.28
CA ASP A 49 -10.99 -6.75 2.03
C ASP A 49 -10.53 -7.97 2.86
N THR A 50 -11.47 -8.67 3.51
CA THR A 50 -11.19 -9.87 4.30
C THR A 50 -10.74 -11.08 3.49
N LYS A 51 -10.87 -11.04 2.16
CA LYS A 51 -10.43 -12.06 1.20
C LYS A 51 -9.16 -11.66 0.44
N ASN A 52 -8.48 -10.57 0.82
CA ASN A 52 -7.33 -10.01 0.10
C ASN A 52 -7.66 -9.48 -1.31
N GLN A 53 -8.93 -9.18 -1.61
CA GLN A 53 -9.29 -8.46 -2.83
C GLN A 53 -8.87 -7.00 -2.68
N ILE A 54 -8.24 -6.45 -3.71
CA ILE A 54 -7.86 -5.04 -3.71
C ILE A 54 -9.12 -4.17 -3.87
N LEU A 55 -9.38 -3.35 -2.85
CA LEU A 55 -10.45 -2.35 -2.83
C LEU A 55 -9.98 -1.05 -3.49
N ALA A 56 -8.74 -0.64 -3.21
CA ALA A 56 -8.15 0.58 -3.76
C ALA A 56 -6.61 0.55 -3.69
N GLN A 57 -5.97 1.37 -4.53
CA GLN A 57 -4.55 1.69 -4.47
C GLN A 57 -4.39 3.21 -4.57
N GLU A 58 -3.69 3.83 -3.63
CA GLU A 58 -3.55 5.29 -3.57
C GLU A 58 -2.09 5.69 -3.40
N GLU A 59 -1.67 6.72 -4.13
CA GLU A 59 -0.43 7.44 -3.85
C GLU A 59 -0.69 8.38 -2.66
N ILE A 60 0.01 8.14 -1.56
CA ILE A 60 -0.20 8.84 -0.29
C ILE A 60 0.80 9.98 -0.14
N PHE A 61 2.01 9.75 -0.65
CA PHE A 61 3.12 10.64 -0.45
C PHE A 61 4.05 10.64 -1.65
N VAL A 62 4.59 11.82 -1.95
CA VAL A 62 5.67 12.04 -2.91
C VAL A 62 6.79 12.79 -2.18
N GLY A 63 7.96 12.15 -2.12
CA GLY A 63 9.18 12.67 -1.56
C GLY A 63 9.56 14.00 -2.18
N THR A 64 9.78 15.00 -1.33
CA THR A 64 10.45 16.26 -1.68
C THR A 64 11.87 16.27 -1.12
N LEU A 65 12.68 17.25 -1.50
CA LEU A 65 14.09 17.37 -1.13
C LEU A 65 14.37 17.46 0.40
N ASN A 66 13.36 17.72 1.25
CA ASN A 66 13.55 18.17 2.64
C ASN A 66 12.81 17.33 3.71
N GLU A 67 12.75 16.01 3.60
CA GLU A 67 12.12 15.12 4.62
C GLU A 67 10.65 15.45 4.93
N ALA A 68 9.73 15.14 4.01
CA ALA A 68 8.34 15.09 4.42
C ALA A 68 8.06 13.74 5.12
N THR A 69 7.78 13.84 6.42
CA THR A 69 7.49 12.68 7.29
C THR A 69 6.08 12.14 7.00
N VAL A 70 5.98 10.90 6.52
CA VAL A 70 4.67 10.26 6.36
C VAL A 70 4.07 9.93 7.73
N HIS A 71 2.87 10.43 7.99
CA HIS A 71 2.16 10.12 9.23
C HIS A 71 1.20 8.94 9.02
N PRO A 72 1.15 7.95 9.94
CA PRO A 72 0.18 6.83 9.87
C PRO A 72 -1.29 7.23 9.67
N ARG A 73 -1.66 8.47 10.01
CA ARG A 73 -3.04 8.95 9.91
C ARG A 73 -3.49 9.06 8.46
N GLU A 74 -2.58 9.43 7.56
CA GLU A 74 -2.92 9.62 6.14
C GLU A 74 -3.20 8.26 5.48
N ILE A 75 -2.42 7.24 5.85
CA ILE A 75 -2.59 5.85 5.40
C ILE A 75 -3.87 5.23 5.97
N LEU A 76 -4.08 5.36 7.29
CA LEU A 76 -5.22 4.73 7.96
C LEU A 76 -6.54 5.44 7.67
N LYS A 77 -6.52 6.76 7.40
CA LYS A 77 -7.70 7.50 6.91
C LYS A 77 -8.23 6.91 5.61
N LEU A 78 -7.34 6.54 4.69
CA LEU A 78 -7.72 5.89 3.44
C LEU A 78 -8.19 4.44 3.67
N ALA A 79 -7.54 3.70 4.57
CA ALA A 79 -8.02 2.37 4.96
C ALA A 79 -9.46 2.41 5.47
N LEU A 80 -9.79 3.38 6.33
CA LEU A 80 -11.14 3.62 6.82
C LEU A 80 -12.10 4.06 5.70
N LYS A 81 -11.66 4.98 4.81
CA LYS A 81 -12.44 5.44 3.65
C LYS A 81 -12.88 4.28 2.76
N TYR A 82 -12.01 3.30 2.55
CA TYR A 82 -12.27 2.13 1.71
C TYR A 82 -12.86 0.94 2.46
N SER A 83 -13.17 1.08 3.76
CA SER A 83 -13.63 -0.03 4.61
C SER A 83 -12.71 -1.25 4.54
N ALA A 84 -11.40 -1.00 4.51
CA ALA A 84 -10.39 -2.04 4.40
C ALA A 84 -10.34 -2.89 5.67
N ALA A 85 -10.24 -4.20 5.51
CA ALA A 85 -9.96 -5.11 6.62
C ALA A 85 -8.46 -5.19 6.93
N ARG A 86 -7.63 -4.84 5.95
CA ARG A 86 -6.17 -4.94 6.01
C ARG A 86 -5.55 -4.08 4.90
N PHE A 87 -4.28 -3.75 5.04
CA PHE A 87 -3.58 -2.91 4.07
C PHE A 87 -2.12 -3.33 3.89
N ILE A 88 -1.54 -2.94 2.77
CA ILE A 88 -0.10 -3.05 2.46
C ILE A 88 0.39 -1.63 2.18
N VAL A 89 1.59 -1.30 2.63
CA VAL A 89 2.28 -0.08 2.19
C VAL A 89 3.44 -0.43 1.28
N VAL A 90 3.67 0.40 0.27
CA VAL A 90 4.72 0.16 -0.72
C VAL A 90 5.42 1.46 -1.06
N HIS A 91 6.75 1.50 -1.02
CA HIS A 91 7.51 2.62 -1.54
C HIS A 91 8.67 2.19 -2.43
N ASN A 92 9.08 3.09 -3.32
CA ASN A 92 10.27 2.89 -4.13
C ASN A 92 11.48 3.59 -3.51
N HIS A 93 12.65 2.99 -3.66
CA HIS A 93 13.92 3.69 -3.47
C HIS A 93 14.47 4.06 -4.86
N PRO A 94 14.58 5.36 -5.21
CA PRO A 94 15.10 5.77 -6.52
C PRO A 94 16.54 5.30 -6.79
N SER A 95 17.30 4.95 -5.74
CA SER A 95 18.63 4.34 -5.85
C SER A 95 18.62 2.91 -6.38
N GLY A 96 17.45 2.26 -6.41
CA GLY A 96 17.27 0.86 -6.79
C GLY A 96 17.63 -0.15 -5.69
N GLN A 97 18.27 0.28 -4.59
CA GLN A 97 18.52 -0.59 -3.44
C GLN A 97 17.25 -0.75 -2.61
N VAL A 98 16.94 -1.96 -2.16
CA VAL A 98 15.70 -2.26 -1.41
C VAL A 98 15.93 -2.43 0.09
N THR A 99 17.13 -2.09 0.58
CA THR A 99 17.45 -2.17 2.00
C THR A 99 16.68 -1.11 2.78
N PRO A 100 15.89 -1.48 3.80
CA PRO A 100 15.10 -0.52 4.56
C PRO A 100 15.96 0.44 5.37
N SER A 101 15.60 1.72 5.34
CA SER A 101 16.18 2.73 6.22
C SER A 101 15.64 2.60 7.65
N PRO A 102 16.31 3.21 8.66
CA PRO A 102 15.76 3.28 10.01
C PRO A 102 14.37 3.94 10.07
N ASN A 103 14.11 4.92 9.19
CA ASN A 103 12.82 5.59 9.10
C ASN A 103 11.73 4.66 8.56
N ASP A 104 12.07 3.82 7.57
CA ASP A 104 11.14 2.82 7.03
C ASP A 104 10.72 1.85 8.13
N ILE A 105 11.69 1.32 8.89
CA ILE A 105 11.43 0.39 10.01
C ILE A 105 10.57 1.06 11.09
N ALA A 106 10.87 2.31 11.44
CA ALA A 106 10.11 3.07 12.42
C ALA A 106 8.66 3.31 11.96
N LEU A 107 8.46 3.66 10.68
CA LEU A 107 7.15 3.82 10.07
C LEU A 107 6.37 2.50 10.07
N THR A 108 6.99 1.39 9.66
CA THR A 108 6.40 0.05 9.68
C THR A 108 5.87 -0.32 11.05
N ARG A 109 6.68 -0.15 12.10
CA ARG A 109 6.29 -0.48 13.48
C ARG A 109 5.13 0.38 13.97
N ARG A 110 5.13 1.69 13.65
CA ARG A 110 4.03 2.59 14.01
C ARG A 110 2.75 2.20 13.28
N LEU A 111 2.84 1.88 11.98
CA LEU A 111 1.69 1.44 11.20
C LEU A 111 1.11 0.12 11.69
N GLN A 112 1.98 -0.82 12.05
CA GLN A 112 1.56 -2.08 12.64
C GLN A 112 0.76 -1.83 13.92
N ALA A 113 1.32 -1.10 14.89
CA ALA A 113 0.64 -0.82 16.16
C ALA A 113 -0.69 -0.08 15.98
N CYS A 114 -0.73 0.93 15.09
CA CYS A 114 -1.97 1.64 14.79
C CYS A 114 -3.00 0.76 14.06
N GLY A 115 -2.55 -0.10 13.14
CA GLY A 115 -3.41 -1.04 12.43
C GLY A 115 -4.04 -2.07 13.36
N GLU A 116 -3.26 -2.61 14.29
CA GLU A 116 -3.73 -3.51 15.34
C GLU A 116 -4.79 -2.84 16.23
N LEU A 117 -4.54 -1.59 16.66
CA LEU A 117 -5.48 -0.83 17.47
C LEU A 117 -6.82 -0.58 16.77
N LEU A 118 -6.80 -0.33 15.45
CA LEU A 118 -8.01 -0.07 14.66
C LEU A 118 -8.68 -1.34 14.12
N GLY A 119 -8.08 -2.52 14.31
CA GLY A 119 -8.55 -3.77 13.71
C GLY A 119 -8.36 -3.83 12.19
N ILE A 120 -7.43 -3.05 11.63
CA ILE A 120 -7.07 -3.03 10.21
C ILE A 120 -5.60 -3.45 10.09
N ALA A 121 -5.35 -4.73 9.83
CA ALA A 121 -3.99 -5.27 9.92
C ALA A 121 -3.07 -4.78 8.78
N LEU A 122 -1.85 -4.35 9.12
CA LEU A 122 -0.77 -4.20 8.15
C LEU A 122 -0.31 -5.60 7.72
N LEU A 123 -0.57 -5.98 6.46
CA LEU A 123 -0.15 -7.27 5.92
C LEU A 123 1.33 -7.30 5.58
N ASP A 124 1.85 -6.23 4.99
CA ASP A 124 3.24 -6.14 4.54
C ASP A 124 3.65 -4.69 4.32
N HIS A 125 4.97 -4.45 4.37
CA HIS A 125 5.60 -3.24 3.88
C HIS A 125 6.63 -3.65 2.82
N ILE A 126 6.39 -3.23 1.58
CA ILE A 126 7.21 -3.62 0.43
C ILE A 126 8.06 -2.44 -0.02
N ILE A 127 9.36 -2.65 -0.16
CA ILE A 127 10.27 -1.69 -0.78
C ILE A 127 10.56 -2.18 -2.19
N VAL A 128 10.40 -1.33 -3.20
CA VAL A 128 10.65 -1.69 -4.59
C VAL A 128 11.85 -0.93 -5.17
N GLY A 129 12.69 -1.68 -5.89
CA GLY A 129 13.78 -1.17 -6.73
C GLY A 129 13.50 -1.48 -8.20
N GLU A 130 14.50 -1.26 -9.06
CA GLU A 130 14.32 -1.32 -10.52
C GLU A 130 13.90 -2.72 -11.02
N HIS A 131 14.51 -3.76 -10.47
CA HIS A 131 14.26 -5.16 -10.86
C HIS A 131 14.12 -6.08 -9.64
N THR A 132 13.79 -5.51 -8.49
CA THR A 132 13.73 -6.25 -7.24
C THR A 132 12.75 -5.60 -6.27
N TYR A 133 12.35 -6.35 -5.25
CA TYR A 133 11.58 -5.86 -4.12
C TYR A 133 12.07 -6.55 -2.85
N LEU A 134 11.79 -5.93 -1.71
CA LEU A 134 11.96 -6.53 -0.39
C LEU A 134 10.62 -6.48 0.34
N SER A 135 10.17 -7.63 0.84
CA SER A 135 9.04 -7.72 1.77
C SER A 135 9.58 -7.65 3.20
N MET A 136 9.20 -6.63 3.96
CA MET A 136 9.57 -6.56 5.38
C MET A 136 8.99 -7.71 6.20
N ARG A 137 7.90 -8.32 5.73
CA ARG A 137 7.33 -9.51 6.37
C ARG A 137 8.15 -10.77 6.12
N GLU A 138 8.57 -11.01 4.88
CA GLU A 138 9.43 -12.15 4.55
C GLU A 138 10.80 -12.07 5.24
N GLU A 139 11.35 -10.85 5.35
CA GLU A 139 12.59 -10.54 6.06
C GLU A 139 12.44 -10.53 7.60
N LYS A 140 11.23 -10.81 8.13
CA LYS A 140 10.94 -10.84 9.57
C LYS A 140 11.24 -9.52 10.30
N ILE A 141 11.20 -8.40 9.59
CA ILE A 141 11.28 -7.05 10.15
C ILE A 141 9.90 -6.63 10.67
N LEU A 142 8.86 -6.87 9.85
CA LEU A 142 7.48 -6.82 10.27
C LEU A 142 7.13 -8.18 10.88
N ILE A 143 7.03 -8.22 12.21
CA ILE A 143 6.77 -9.44 12.97
C ILE A 143 5.33 -9.38 13.45
N ARG A 144 4.57 -10.45 13.19
CA ARG A 144 3.27 -10.68 13.80
C ARG A 144 3.32 -11.96 14.60
#